data_AF-A0A1I7FJ53-F1
#
_entry.id   AF-A0A1I7FJ53-F1
#
_cell.length_a   1.000
_cell.length_b   1.000
_cell.length_c   1.000
_cell.angle_alpha   90.00
_cell.angle_beta   90.00
_cell.angle_gamma   90.00
#
_symmetry.space_group_name_H-M   'P 1'
#
loop_
_entity.id
_entity.type
_entity.pdbx_description
1 polymer ?
#
loop_
_entity_poly.entity_id
_entity_poly.type
_entity_poly.pdbx_seq_one_letter_code
_entity_poly.pdbx_strand_id
1 'polypeptide(L)'
;MVYVSNQDGQPIMPTSNYAKVRVLLKNGKAKVVKRCPFTIQLLYPCDNEVQPISLGVDAGSKHIGISATTKGENTGAIVLYEADVTLRNDIVELLSTRRENRRARRNRKTRYRKARFNNRRKGEGWLAPSIREKIDAHLTVIANVHKILPITKITVETAQFDIQKIKNPDIQGIEYQQGEQLDFWNVREYVLWRDNHTCQCCKGKSKDKVLNVHHIESRKTGGNAPNNLITLCEYCHSQYHQGNIKLPKTIKRGTSFKDASFMDVMRWNFYNRLKEIYPNVHMTYGYITKNTRISRNLPKEHYIDARCISDYPEAIHPWNKTVVYYQKKVRCHNRQIHKMSILKGGNRKLNQAEYIVKGYRLFDKVQYHGKNYFVFGRRTSGFFDIRTLDGEKVNKGSISCKKLRLVEMTKGFLIERKVVA
;
A
#
# COMPACT_ATOMS: atom_id res chain seq x y z
N MET A 1 0.19 4.14 25.86
CA MET A 1 1.24 3.13 26.02
C MET A 1 2.61 3.73 25.71
N VAL A 2 3.63 3.39 26.51
CA VAL A 2 5.05 3.67 26.23
C VAL A 2 5.75 2.35 25.97
N TYR A 3 6.46 2.23 24.84
CA TYR A 3 7.23 1.04 24.50
C TYR A 3 8.62 1.13 25.13
N VAL A 4 9.13 0.01 25.63
CA VAL A 4 10.37 -0.04 26.40
C VAL A 4 11.31 -1.06 25.79
N SER A 5 12.59 -0.72 25.75
CA SER A 5 13.68 -1.62 25.39
C SER A 5 14.70 -1.66 26.52
N ASN A 6 15.35 -2.81 26.69
CA ASN A 6 16.39 -3.00 27.70
C ASN A 6 17.69 -2.28 27.30
N GLN A 7 18.74 -2.42 28.12
CA GLN A 7 20.03 -1.78 27.87
C GLN A 7 20.66 -2.20 26.53
N ASP A 8 20.46 -3.43 26.10
CA ASP A 8 20.95 -3.98 24.82
C ASP A 8 20.08 -3.60 23.60
N GLY A 9 18.96 -2.91 23.84
CA GLY A 9 18.03 -2.50 22.79
C GLY A 9 17.03 -3.58 22.37
N GLN A 10 16.93 -4.69 23.11
CA GLN A 10 15.88 -5.70 22.92
C GLN A 10 14.55 -5.19 23.50
N PRO A 11 13.41 -5.44 22.83
CA PRO A 11 12.11 -4.98 23.30
C PRO A 11 11.68 -5.78 24.53
N ILE A 12 11.15 -5.07 25.53
CA ILE A 12 10.52 -5.68 26.72
C ILE A 12 9.06 -5.24 26.81
N MET A 13 8.35 -5.66 27.86
CA MET A 13 6.94 -5.31 28.04
C MET A 13 6.74 -3.78 28.10
N PRO A 14 5.75 -3.25 27.35
CA PRO A 14 5.44 -1.83 27.39
C PRO A 14 4.77 -1.43 28.71
N THR A 15 4.80 -0.15 29.05
CA THR A 15 4.19 0.36 30.28
C THR A 15 3.18 1.48 30.02
N SER A 16 2.10 1.49 30.80
CA SER A 16 1.12 2.57 30.87
C SER A 16 1.42 3.57 32.00
N ASN A 17 2.41 3.30 32.86
CA ASN A 17 2.78 4.17 33.97
C ASN A 17 3.63 5.36 33.49
N TYR A 18 2.95 6.40 33.01
CA TYR A 18 3.61 7.61 32.50
C TYR A 18 4.42 8.36 33.57
N ALA A 19 4.03 8.27 34.85
CA ALA A 19 4.75 8.92 35.94
C ALA A 19 6.14 8.29 36.14
N LYS A 20 6.22 6.96 36.20
CA LYS A 20 7.48 6.21 36.29
C LYS A 20 8.41 6.55 35.11
N VAL A 21 7.89 6.57 33.89
CA VAL A 21 8.66 6.93 32.69
C VAL A 21 9.25 8.34 32.78
N ARG A 22 8.47 9.32 33.24
CA ARG A 22 8.98 10.70 33.43
C ARG A 22 10.10 10.76 34.45
N VAL A 23 9.97 10.05 35.57
CA VAL A 23 11.01 9.97 36.61
C VAL A 23 12.29 9.34 36.05
N LEU A 24 12.17 8.24 35.30
CA LEU A 24 13.33 7.58 34.67
C LEU A 24 14.06 8.49 33.69
N LEU A 25 13.32 9.25 32.87
CA LEU A 25 13.89 10.21 31.93
C LEU A 25 14.55 11.39 32.66
N LYS A 26 13.92 11.93 33.72
CA LYS A 26 14.45 13.05 34.52
C LYS A 26 15.75 12.64 35.23
N ASN A 27 15.82 11.41 35.73
CA ASN A 27 16.97 10.89 36.45
C ASN A 27 18.06 10.31 35.52
N GLY A 28 17.93 10.45 34.20
CA GLY A 28 18.91 9.93 33.24
C GLY A 28 19.03 8.40 33.19
N LYS A 29 18.07 7.65 33.75
CA LYS A 29 18.04 6.18 33.76
C LYS A 29 17.46 5.56 32.48
N ALA A 30 16.88 6.40 31.62
CA ALA A 30 16.35 5.99 30.33
C ALA A 30 16.60 7.08 29.29
N LYS A 31 16.69 6.70 28.01
CA LYS A 31 16.79 7.62 26.86
C LYS A 31 15.63 7.44 25.89
N VAL A 32 15.22 8.52 25.23
CA VAL A 32 14.18 8.46 24.19
C VAL A 32 14.80 7.99 22.87
N VAL A 33 14.35 6.85 22.35
CA VAL A 33 14.81 6.30 21.06
C VAL A 33 13.91 6.77 19.92
N LYS A 34 12.61 6.78 20.14
CA LYS A 34 11.61 7.11 19.10
C LYS A 34 10.47 7.92 19.68
N ARG A 35 9.98 8.91 18.93
CA ARG A 35 8.84 9.75 19.34
C ARG A 35 7.48 9.15 18.98
N CYS A 36 7.38 8.41 17.87
CA CYS A 36 6.12 7.84 17.40
C CYS A 36 6.32 6.47 16.71
N PRO A 37 5.84 5.34 17.29
CA PRO A 37 5.37 5.22 18.68
C PRO A 37 6.42 5.67 19.69
N PHE A 38 5.99 6.15 20.85
CA PHE A 38 6.93 6.67 21.86
C PHE A 38 7.66 5.50 22.52
N THR A 39 8.98 5.42 22.30
CA THR A 39 9.83 4.31 22.71
C THR A 39 11.03 4.83 23.50
N ILE A 40 11.25 4.25 24.67
CA ILE A 40 12.41 4.52 25.52
C ILE A 40 13.32 3.30 25.60
N GLN A 41 14.60 3.54 25.89
CA GLN A 41 15.58 2.50 26.20
C GLN A 41 16.09 2.72 27.61
N LEU A 42 16.07 1.68 28.43
CA LEU A 42 16.64 1.71 29.77
C LEU A 42 18.17 1.72 29.69
N LEU A 43 18.82 2.39 30.63
CA LEU A 43 20.29 2.48 30.72
C LEU A 43 20.86 1.69 31.89
N TYR A 44 20.02 0.87 32.52
CA TYR A 44 20.37 0.01 33.64
C TYR A 44 19.88 -1.41 33.33
N PRO A 45 20.52 -2.44 33.92
CA PRO A 45 20.10 -3.83 33.72
C PRO A 45 18.73 -4.07 34.35
N CYS A 46 17.91 -4.87 33.69
CA CYS A 46 16.61 -5.29 34.21
C CYS A 46 16.38 -6.77 33.92
N ASP A 47 15.56 -7.39 34.74
CA ASP A 47 15.08 -8.75 34.51
C ASP A 47 14.21 -8.71 33.25
N ASN A 48 14.65 -9.37 32.17
CA ASN A 48 14.03 -9.34 30.84
C ASN A 48 12.76 -10.21 30.79
N GLU A 49 11.92 -10.12 31.81
CA GLU A 49 10.68 -10.86 31.92
C GLU A 49 9.67 -10.38 30.86
N VAL A 50 9.22 -11.31 30.01
CA VAL A 50 8.30 -11.03 28.91
C VAL A 50 7.08 -11.93 28.99
N GLN A 51 5.92 -11.36 28.67
CA GLN A 51 4.67 -12.11 28.54
C GLN A 51 4.44 -12.49 27.08
N PRO A 52 3.75 -13.61 26.78
CA PRO A 52 3.43 -13.98 25.41
C PRO A 52 2.52 -12.95 24.72
N ILE A 53 2.99 -12.38 23.60
CA ILE A 53 2.21 -11.43 22.79
C ILE A 53 1.90 -12.06 21.43
N SER A 54 0.61 -12.09 21.09
CA SER A 54 0.12 -12.54 19.79
C SER A 54 -0.08 -11.34 18.85
N LEU A 55 0.50 -11.41 17.65
CA LEU A 55 0.42 -10.39 16.61
C LEU A 55 -0.51 -10.87 15.49
N GLY A 56 -1.64 -10.19 15.34
CA GLY A 56 -2.51 -10.31 14.18
C GLY A 56 -2.10 -9.37 13.06
N VAL A 57 -2.05 -9.91 11.84
CA VAL A 57 -1.75 -9.16 10.60
C VAL A 57 -2.84 -9.40 9.57
N ASP A 58 -3.69 -8.41 9.33
CA ASP A 58 -4.58 -8.37 8.16
C ASP A 58 -3.78 -7.89 6.94
N ALA A 59 -3.32 -8.83 6.13
CA ALA A 59 -2.53 -8.53 4.94
C ALA A 59 -3.46 -8.19 3.77
N GLY A 60 -3.58 -6.90 3.46
CA GLY A 60 -4.34 -6.41 2.32
C GLY A 60 -3.48 -5.82 1.21
N SER A 61 -4.06 -5.71 0.02
CA SER A 61 -3.35 -5.14 -1.14
C SER A 61 -3.16 -3.62 -1.04
N LYS A 62 -4.03 -2.92 -0.31
CA LYS A 62 -4.01 -1.45 -0.17
C LYS A 62 -3.78 -0.99 1.26
N HIS A 63 -4.27 -1.77 2.22
CA HIS A 63 -4.20 -1.49 3.64
C HIS A 63 -3.64 -2.72 4.36
N ILE A 64 -2.99 -2.50 5.49
CA ILE A 64 -2.56 -3.56 6.40
C ILE A 64 -3.12 -3.23 7.77
N GLY A 65 -3.89 -4.15 8.32
CA GLY A 65 -4.27 -4.11 9.72
C GLY A 65 -3.21 -4.78 10.58
N ILE A 66 -2.84 -4.16 11.69
CA ILE A 66 -1.93 -4.74 12.67
C ILE A 66 -2.56 -4.59 14.06
N SER A 67 -2.60 -5.69 14.82
CA SER A 67 -2.98 -5.66 16.23
C SER A 67 -2.11 -6.61 17.05
N ALA A 68 -1.57 -6.13 18.16
CA ALA A 68 -0.78 -6.93 19.09
C ALA A 68 -1.50 -6.98 20.44
N THR A 69 -1.83 -8.19 20.88
CA THR A 69 -2.61 -8.43 22.10
C THR A 69 -1.92 -9.42 23.03
N THR A 70 -2.14 -9.25 24.32
CA THR A 70 -1.64 -10.14 25.38
C THR A 70 -2.77 -10.52 26.33
N LYS A 71 -2.60 -11.64 27.04
CA LYS A 71 -3.47 -11.97 28.19
C LYS A 71 -3.17 -10.98 29.32
N GLY A 72 -4.18 -10.28 29.83
CA GLY A 72 -4.02 -9.44 31.01
C GLY A 72 -4.15 -10.25 32.29
N GLU A 73 -3.50 -9.78 33.36
CA GLU A 73 -3.48 -10.47 34.67
C GLU A 73 -4.85 -10.43 35.36
N ASN A 74 -5.61 -9.33 35.27
CA ASN A 74 -6.84 -9.11 36.06
C ASN A 74 -8.09 -8.63 35.26
N THR A 75 -7.96 -8.19 34.00
CA THR A 75 -9.06 -7.51 33.25
C THR A 75 -9.37 -8.13 31.88
N GLY A 76 -9.04 -9.41 31.70
CA GLY A 76 -9.10 -10.04 30.38
C GLY A 76 -7.94 -9.61 29.47
N ALA A 77 -8.06 -9.84 28.17
CA ALA A 77 -6.98 -9.54 27.24
C ALA A 77 -6.81 -8.02 26.98
N ILE A 78 -5.58 -7.61 26.69
CA ILE A 78 -5.21 -6.19 26.53
C ILE A 78 -4.58 -5.96 25.17
N VAL A 79 -4.95 -4.85 24.53
CA VAL A 79 -4.32 -4.36 23.30
C VAL A 79 -3.08 -3.53 23.62
N LEU A 80 -1.92 -3.95 23.11
CA LEU A 80 -0.64 -3.26 23.30
C LEU A 80 -0.30 -2.32 22.16
N TYR A 81 -0.71 -2.66 20.93
CA TYR A 81 -0.41 -1.89 19.73
C TYR A 81 -1.43 -2.16 18.63
N GLU A 82 -1.88 -1.09 17.97
CA GLU A 82 -2.71 -1.20 16.77
C GLU A 82 -2.29 -0.20 15.70
N ALA A 83 -2.32 -0.64 14.45
CA ALA A 83 -2.04 0.23 13.33
C ALA A 83 -2.87 -0.12 12.10
N ASP A 84 -3.22 0.92 11.35
CA ASP A 84 -3.70 0.81 9.97
C ASP A 84 -2.64 1.43 9.06
N VAL A 85 -2.10 0.61 8.15
CA VAL A 85 -1.03 1.00 7.23
C VAL A 85 -1.55 1.09 5.81
N THR A 86 -1.64 2.30 5.28
CA THR A 86 -1.89 2.53 3.85
C THR A 86 -0.63 2.26 3.02
N LEU A 87 -0.74 1.32 2.10
CA LEU A 87 0.30 0.93 1.15
C LEU A 87 0.32 1.81 -0.10
N ARG A 88 1.40 1.62 -0.87
CA ARG A 88 1.66 2.42 -2.06
C ARG A 88 1.04 1.77 -3.31
N ASN A 89 0.13 2.49 -3.97
CA ASN A 89 -0.60 2.00 -5.14
C ASN A 89 -0.21 2.67 -6.49
N ASP A 90 0.61 3.72 -6.49
CA ASP A 90 1.02 4.47 -7.69
C ASP A 90 2.12 3.77 -8.52
N ILE A 91 2.71 2.68 -8.01
CA ILE A 91 3.87 2.01 -8.65
C ILE A 91 3.54 1.51 -10.05
N VAL A 92 2.37 0.89 -10.24
CA VAL A 92 1.95 0.36 -11.55
C VAL A 92 1.86 1.49 -12.58
N GLU A 93 1.31 2.63 -12.18
CA GLU A 93 1.20 3.82 -13.01
C GLU A 93 2.57 4.43 -13.36
N LEU A 94 3.49 4.46 -12.40
CA LEU A 94 4.85 4.97 -12.65
C LEU A 94 5.64 4.02 -13.57
N LEU A 95 5.46 2.71 -13.43
CA LEU A 95 6.10 1.72 -14.30
C LEU A 95 5.56 1.78 -15.73
N SER A 96 4.25 1.99 -15.91
CA SER A 96 3.63 2.18 -17.22
C SER A 96 4.12 3.47 -17.89
N THR A 97 4.15 4.58 -17.14
CA THR A 97 4.73 5.86 -17.61
C THR A 97 6.20 5.70 -18.01
N ARG A 98 7.01 4.97 -17.22
CA ARG A 98 8.42 4.70 -17.55
C ARG A 98 8.55 3.85 -18.82
N ARG A 99 7.64 2.90 -19.04
CA ARG A 99 7.60 2.06 -20.25
C ARG A 99 7.31 2.91 -21.48
N GLU A 100 6.31 3.78 -21.40
CA GLU A 100 5.92 4.70 -22.46
C GLU A 100 7.06 5.65 -22.85
N ASN A 101 7.70 6.28 -21.87
CA ASN A 101 8.85 7.17 -22.10
C ASN A 101 10.00 6.48 -22.86
N ARG A 102 10.27 5.21 -22.54
CA ARG A 102 11.27 4.42 -23.28
C ARG A 102 10.84 4.12 -24.71
N ARG A 103 9.55 3.85 -24.94
CA ARG A 103 9.00 3.66 -26.30
C ARG A 103 9.12 4.95 -27.12
N ALA A 104 8.70 6.09 -26.55
CA ALA A 104 8.79 7.39 -27.21
C ALA A 104 10.24 7.78 -27.54
N ARG A 105 11.21 7.49 -26.66
CA ARG A 105 12.64 7.68 -26.96
C ARG A 105 13.10 6.80 -28.11
N ARG A 106 12.67 5.54 -28.16
CA ARG A 106 13.01 4.63 -29.28
C ARG A 106 12.52 5.16 -30.60
N ASN A 107 11.25 5.52 -30.68
CA ASN A 107 10.67 6.05 -31.91
C ASN A 107 11.37 7.33 -32.41
N ARG A 108 11.74 8.25 -31.51
CA ARG A 108 12.31 9.56 -31.90
C ARG A 108 13.83 9.59 -32.06
N LYS A 109 14.58 8.81 -31.26
CA LYS A 109 16.05 8.95 -31.14
C LYS A 109 16.82 7.67 -31.42
N THR A 110 16.17 6.51 -31.40
CA THR A 110 16.82 5.20 -31.61
C THR A 110 15.92 4.29 -32.44
N ARG A 111 15.55 4.78 -33.64
CA ARG A 111 14.47 4.23 -34.49
C ARG A 111 14.67 2.74 -34.83
N TYR A 112 15.92 2.32 -35.00
CA TYR A 112 16.29 0.94 -35.35
C TYR A 112 16.55 0.04 -34.13
N ARG A 113 16.48 0.56 -32.90
CA ARG A 113 16.76 -0.25 -31.70
C ARG A 113 15.55 -1.11 -31.33
N LYS A 114 15.61 -2.41 -31.68
CA LYS A 114 14.60 -3.42 -31.30
C LYS A 114 14.38 -3.47 -29.78
N ALA A 115 13.14 -3.79 -29.38
CA ALA A 115 12.81 -3.99 -27.98
C ALA A 115 13.40 -5.32 -27.48
N ARG A 116 14.32 -5.25 -26.52
CA ARG A 116 14.95 -6.43 -25.92
C ARG A 116 14.19 -6.85 -24.64
N PHE A 117 13.01 -7.45 -24.81
CA PHE A 117 12.22 -7.95 -23.67
C PHE A 117 12.88 -9.17 -23.02
N ASN A 118 13.39 -10.08 -23.83
CA ASN A 118 13.98 -11.36 -23.41
C ASN A 118 15.36 -11.20 -22.76
N ASN A 119 16.07 -10.08 -23.01
CA ASN A 119 17.35 -9.79 -22.36
C ASN A 119 17.21 -9.42 -20.88
N ARG A 120 15.98 -9.32 -20.35
CA ARG A 120 15.73 -9.13 -18.93
C ARG A 120 15.59 -10.51 -18.30
N ARG A 121 16.73 -11.16 -18.01
CA ARG A 121 16.73 -12.42 -17.25
C ARG A 121 16.00 -12.18 -15.93
N LYS A 122 15.04 -13.05 -15.64
CA LYS A 122 14.34 -13.12 -14.35
C LYS A 122 14.91 -14.33 -13.64
N GLY A 123 15.54 -14.11 -12.49
CA GLY A 123 16.02 -15.21 -11.66
C GLY A 123 14.86 -15.98 -11.03
N GLU A 124 15.20 -17.07 -10.38
CA GLU A 124 14.26 -17.82 -9.55
C GLU A 124 13.71 -16.93 -8.42
N GLY A 125 12.42 -17.08 -8.10
CA GLY A 125 11.74 -16.20 -7.13
C GLY A 125 11.55 -14.75 -7.59
N TRP A 126 11.72 -14.44 -8.88
CA TRP A 126 11.49 -13.08 -9.39
C TRP A 126 10.03 -12.66 -9.23
N LEU A 127 9.84 -11.50 -8.58
CA LEU A 127 8.55 -10.86 -8.44
C LEU A 127 8.49 -9.55 -9.21
N ALA A 128 7.28 -9.21 -9.68
CA ALA A 128 7.03 -7.91 -10.26
C ALA A 128 7.33 -6.81 -9.21
N PRO A 129 7.95 -5.67 -9.59
CA PRO A 129 8.35 -4.65 -8.62
C PRO A 129 7.20 -4.07 -7.77
N SER A 130 5.97 -4.06 -8.28
CA SER A 130 4.78 -3.65 -7.53
C SER A 130 4.39 -4.65 -6.44
N ILE A 131 4.56 -5.96 -6.69
CA ILE A 131 4.28 -7.02 -5.72
C ILE A 131 5.38 -7.04 -4.66
N ARG A 132 6.63 -6.98 -5.13
CA ARG A 132 7.80 -6.94 -4.24
C ARG A 132 7.71 -5.79 -3.24
N GLU A 133 7.35 -4.59 -3.69
CA GLU A 133 7.22 -3.44 -2.77
C GLU A 133 6.14 -3.66 -1.72
N LYS A 134 5.00 -4.26 -2.07
CA LYS A 134 3.95 -4.58 -1.10
C LYS A 134 4.43 -5.60 -0.07
N ILE A 135 5.08 -6.69 -0.51
CA ILE A 135 5.66 -7.70 0.39
C ILE A 135 6.69 -7.07 1.32
N ASP A 136 7.65 -6.34 0.76
CA ASP A 136 8.72 -5.68 1.51
C ASP A 136 8.12 -4.66 2.51
N ALA A 137 7.02 -3.98 2.15
CA ALA A 137 6.30 -3.08 3.04
C ALA A 137 5.64 -3.82 4.21
N HIS A 138 4.97 -4.96 3.98
CA HIS A 138 4.39 -5.78 5.05
C HIS A 138 5.48 -6.29 6.01
N LEU A 139 6.58 -6.82 5.46
CA LEU A 139 7.72 -7.27 6.26
C LEU A 139 8.33 -6.13 7.08
N THR A 140 8.46 -4.93 6.49
CA THR A 140 8.96 -3.75 7.20
C THR A 140 8.03 -3.33 8.34
N VAL A 141 6.71 -3.40 8.13
CA VAL A 141 5.71 -3.07 9.17
C VAL A 141 5.83 -4.06 10.33
N ILE A 142 5.86 -5.36 10.06
CA ILE A 142 6.03 -6.39 11.10
C ILE A 142 7.36 -6.21 11.83
N ALA A 143 8.46 -6.01 11.10
CA ALA A 143 9.77 -5.76 11.70
C ALA A 143 9.79 -4.50 12.58
N ASN A 144 9.01 -3.47 12.25
CA ASN A 144 8.89 -2.29 13.11
C ASN A 144 8.11 -2.58 14.40
N VAL A 145 7.19 -3.55 14.41
CA VAL A 145 6.49 -4.00 15.62
C VAL A 145 7.42 -4.86 16.48
N HIS A 146 8.18 -5.79 15.89
CA HIS A 146 9.18 -6.58 16.63
C HIS A 146 10.28 -5.72 17.25
N LYS A 147 10.52 -4.49 16.77
CA LYS A 147 11.46 -3.55 17.40
C LYS A 147 10.90 -2.87 18.66
N ILE A 148 9.59 -2.93 18.89
CA ILE A 148 8.93 -2.23 20.00
C ILE A 148 8.23 -3.19 20.98
N LEU A 149 7.99 -4.43 20.59
CA LEU A 149 7.30 -5.44 21.39
C LEU A 149 7.96 -6.83 21.24
N PRO A 150 8.06 -7.61 22.33
CA PRO A 150 8.52 -8.99 22.30
C PRO A 150 7.39 -9.93 21.80
N ILE A 151 7.21 -9.99 20.48
CA ILE A 151 6.16 -10.82 19.86
C ILE A 151 6.57 -12.31 19.90
N THR A 152 5.65 -13.18 20.34
CA THR A 152 5.87 -14.64 20.45
C THR A 152 5.15 -15.47 19.40
N LYS A 153 4.03 -14.95 18.86
CA LYS A 153 3.24 -15.62 17.82
C LYS A 153 2.76 -14.60 16.80
N ILE A 154 2.80 -14.97 15.53
CA ILE A 154 2.24 -14.14 14.44
C ILE A 154 1.14 -14.94 13.75
N THR A 155 -0.05 -14.35 13.63
CA THR A 155 -1.16 -14.90 12.84
C THR A 155 -1.46 -13.94 11.70
N VAL A 156 -1.31 -14.43 10.47
CA VAL A 156 -1.54 -13.64 9.27
C VAL A 156 -2.84 -14.05 8.62
N GLU A 157 -3.79 -13.13 8.53
CA GLU A 157 -4.94 -13.28 7.64
C GLU A 157 -4.47 -13.06 6.22
N THR A 158 -4.66 -14.09 5.40
CA THR A 158 -4.54 -13.95 3.96
C THR A 158 -5.84 -14.42 3.35
N ALA A 159 -6.52 -13.50 2.67
CA ALA A 159 -7.79 -13.77 2.02
C ALA A 159 -7.70 -14.96 1.05
N GLN A 160 -8.88 -15.51 0.86
CA GLN A 160 -9.19 -16.84 0.37
C GLN A 160 -9.79 -16.69 -1.03
N PHE A 161 -9.64 -17.77 -1.80
CA PHE A 161 -10.18 -18.01 -3.14
C PHE A 161 -9.32 -17.58 -4.31
N ASP A 162 -8.82 -18.63 -4.96
CA ASP A 162 -8.36 -18.61 -6.32
C ASP A 162 -9.54 -18.27 -7.25
N ILE A 163 -9.57 -17.03 -7.72
CA ILE A 163 -10.66 -16.53 -8.58
C ILE A 163 -10.76 -17.31 -9.88
N GLN A 164 -9.67 -17.91 -10.34
CA GLN A 164 -9.71 -18.75 -11.53
C GLN A 164 -10.47 -20.04 -11.22
N LYS A 165 -10.25 -20.68 -10.07
CA LYS A 165 -11.08 -21.81 -9.60
C LYS A 165 -12.54 -21.45 -9.35
N ILE A 166 -12.85 -20.23 -8.89
CA ILE A 166 -14.25 -19.77 -8.76
C ILE A 166 -14.92 -19.66 -10.14
N LYS A 167 -14.18 -19.20 -11.16
CA LYS A 167 -14.71 -19.04 -12.52
C LYS A 167 -14.78 -20.35 -13.30
N ASN A 168 -13.82 -21.25 -13.09
CA ASN A 168 -13.77 -22.59 -13.66
C ASN A 168 -13.16 -23.55 -12.61
N PRO A 169 -14.00 -24.35 -11.93
CA PRO A 169 -13.60 -25.24 -10.83
C PRO A 169 -12.52 -26.27 -11.19
N ASP A 170 -12.45 -26.66 -12.47
CA ASP A 170 -11.58 -27.73 -12.96
C ASP A 170 -10.21 -27.25 -13.47
N ILE A 171 -9.89 -25.95 -13.33
CA ILE A 171 -8.64 -25.38 -13.84
C ILE A 171 -7.40 -26.11 -13.27
N GLN A 172 -6.54 -26.60 -14.16
CA GLN A 172 -5.26 -27.24 -13.82
C GLN A 172 -4.07 -26.70 -14.63
N GLY A 173 -2.91 -26.58 -13.96
CA GLY A 173 -1.61 -26.41 -14.61
C GLY A 173 -1.50 -25.20 -15.56
N ILE A 174 -1.34 -25.46 -16.86
CA ILE A 174 -1.12 -24.47 -17.93
C ILE A 174 -2.34 -23.53 -18.11
N GLU A 175 -3.53 -23.98 -17.72
CA GLU A 175 -4.78 -23.22 -17.86
C GLU A 175 -4.80 -21.96 -16.99
N TYR A 176 -4.04 -21.96 -15.89
CA TYR A 176 -3.80 -20.76 -15.06
C TYR A 176 -3.15 -19.62 -15.84
N GLN A 177 -2.28 -19.96 -16.80
CA GLN A 177 -1.52 -19.01 -17.59
C GLN A 177 -2.26 -18.57 -18.87
N GLN A 178 -3.17 -19.40 -19.38
CA GLN A 178 -3.87 -19.18 -20.65
C GLN A 178 -5.27 -18.53 -20.48
N GLY A 179 -5.97 -18.75 -19.36
CA GLY A 179 -7.23 -18.07 -19.02
C GLY A 179 -8.38 -18.29 -20.03
N GLU A 180 -9.42 -17.42 -20.04
CA GLU A 180 -10.58 -17.45 -20.98
C GLU A 180 -10.18 -17.33 -22.48
N GLN A 181 -8.89 -17.23 -22.79
CA GLN A 181 -8.32 -17.11 -24.13
C GLN A 181 -7.74 -18.43 -24.65
N LEU A 182 -7.94 -19.53 -23.92
CA LEU A 182 -7.28 -20.82 -24.16
C LEU A 182 -7.43 -21.32 -25.61
N ASP A 183 -8.55 -20.99 -26.26
CA ASP A 183 -8.87 -21.41 -27.62
C ASP A 183 -8.67 -20.31 -28.69
N PHE A 184 -8.12 -19.15 -28.32
CA PHE A 184 -7.93 -18.02 -29.23
C PHE A 184 -6.46 -17.64 -29.38
N TRP A 185 -6.01 -17.44 -30.63
CA TRP A 185 -4.62 -17.07 -30.93
C TRP A 185 -4.22 -15.73 -30.33
N ASN A 186 -5.19 -14.84 -30.09
CA ASN A 186 -4.94 -13.54 -29.47
C ASN A 186 -6.19 -12.99 -28.76
N VAL A 187 -5.97 -12.11 -27.77
CA VAL A 187 -7.03 -11.40 -27.01
C VAL A 187 -8.02 -10.67 -27.93
N ARG A 188 -7.55 -10.22 -29.09
CA ARG A 188 -8.35 -9.43 -30.03
C ARG A 188 -9.44 -10.31 -30.65
N GLU A 189 -9.09 -11.51 -31.09
CA GLU A 189 -9.99 -12.48 -31.70
C GLU A 189 -11.05 -12.94 -30.72
N TYR A 190 -10.65 -13.26 -29.48
CA TYR A 190 -11.60 -13.56 -28.40
C TYR A 190 -12.62 -12.43 -28.19
N VAL A 191 -12.18 -11.18 -28.13
CA VAL A 191 -13.08 -10.02 -27.93
C VAL A 191 -14.03 -9.83 -29.12
N LEU A 192 -13.53 -10.00 -30.35
CA LEU A 192 -14.36 -9.92 -31.56
C LEU A 192 -15.41 -11.04 -31.58
N TRP A 193 -15.00 -12.27 -31.27
CA TRP A 193 -15.92 -13.42 -31.17
C TRP A 193 -16.99 -13.21 -30.10
N ARG A 194 -16.59 -12.81 -28.88
CA ARG A 194 -17.51 -12.52 -27.76
C ARG A 194 -18.55 -11.45 -28.12
N ASP A 195 -18.14 -10.45 -28.89
CA ASP A 195 -19.00 -9.35 -29.32
C ASP A 195 -19.74 -9.67 -30.65
N ASN A 196 -19.78 -10.94 -31.06
CA ASN A 196 -20.38 -11.45 -32.30
C ASN A 196 -19.90 -10.72 -33.56
N HIS A 197 -18.65 -10.24 -33.58
CA HIS A 197 -18.10 -9.42 -34.65
C HIS A 197 -18.96 -8.18 -34.97
N THR A 198 -19.61 -7.61 -33.96
CA THR A 198 -20.44 -6.40 -34.10
C THR A 198 -19.91 -5.26 -33.24
N CYS A 199 -19.97 -4.04 -33.80
CA CYS A 199 -19.64 -2.83 -33.06
C CYS A 199 -20.63 -2.64 -31.91
N GLN A 200 -20.15 -2.61 -30.68
CA GLN A 200 -21.00 -2.49 -29.48
C GLN A 200 -21.53 -1.05 -29.27
N CYS A 201 -20.96 -0.05 -29.94
CA CYS A 201 -21.44 1.33 -29.88
C CYS A 201 -22.59 1.58 -30.86
N CYS A 202 -22.41 1.27 -32.15
CA CYS A 202 -23.40 1.56 -33.18
C CYS A 202 -24.27 0.36 -33.57
N LYS A 203 -23.94 -0.86 -33.09
CA LYS A 203 -24.63 -2.11 -33.44
C LYS A 203 -24.79 -2.30 -34.96
N GLY A 204 -23.76 -1.95 -35.72
CA GLY A 204 -23.75 -2.07 -37.20
C GLY A 204 -24.33 -0.89 -37.97
N LYS A 205 -24.88 0.14 -37.31
CA LYS A 205 -25.49 1.31 -37.99
C LYS A 205 -24.53 2.08 -38.90
N SER A 206 -23.24 2.08 -38.61
CA SER A 206 -22.24 2.78 -39.44
C SER A 206 -21.88 2.04 -40.73
N LYS A 207 -22.35 0.79 -40.92
CA LYS A 207 -22.02 -0.11 -42.06
C LYS A 207 -20.52 -0.35 -42.34
N ASP A 208 -19.66 0.13 -41.45
CA ASP A 208 -18.21 0.01 -41.53
C ASP A 208 -17.78 -1.42 -41.19
N LYS A 209 -17.05 -2.05 -42.11
CA LYS A 209 -16.61 -3.45 -42.02
C LYS A 209 -15.36 -3.62 -41.16
N VAL A 210 -14.61 -2.54 -40.90
CA VAL A 210 -13.35 -2.62 -40.15
C VAL A 210 -13.65 -2.53 -38.65
N LEU A 211 -13.28 -3.58 -37.91
CA LEU A 211 -13.46 -3.65 -36.46
C LEU A 211 -12.14 -3.50 -35.72
N ASN A 212 -12.20 -2.80 -34.59
CA ASN A 212 -11.10 -2.55 -33.67
C ASN A 212 -11.48 -2.91 -32.25
N VAL A 213 -10.49 -3.38 -31.51
CA VAL A 213 -10.63 -3.67 -30.09
C VAL A 213 -10.14 -2.46 -29.30
N HIS A 214 -11.08 -1.81 -28.61
CA HIS A 214 -10.89 -0.59 -27.85
C HIS A 214 -10.82 -0.87 -26.35
N HIS A 215 -10.04 -0.07 -25.62
CA HIS A 215 -9.94 -0.14 -24.17
C HIS A 215 -11.00 0.75 -23.50
N ILE A 216 -11.96 0.17 -22.75
CA ILE A 216 -13.00 0.92 -22.04
C ILE A 216 -12.39 1.88 -21.01
N GLU A 217 -11.50 1.37 -20.16
CA GLU A 217 -10.60 2.19 -19.35
C GLU A 217 -9.22 2.21 -20.00
N SER A 218 -8.51 3.34 -19.87
CA SER A 218 -7.17 3.50 -20.43
C SER A 218 -6.29 2.27 -20.19
N ARG A 219 -5.55 1.83 -21.20
CA ARG A 219 -4.60 0.71 -21.07
C ARG A 219 -3.63 0.88 -19.90
N LYS A 220 -3.31 2.13 -19.53
CA LYS A 220 -2.42 2.50 -18.44
C LYS A 220 -2.94 2.06 -17.07
N THR A 221 -4.24 2.20 -16.84
CA THR A 221 -4.92 1.88 -15.58
C THR A 221 -5.63 0.53 -15.64
N GLY A 222 -6.35 0.26 -16.74
CA GLY A 222 -7.21 -0.90 -16.97
C GLY A 222 -6.49 -2.17 -17.43
N GLY A 223 -5.37 -2.03 -18.15
CA GLY A 223 -4.64 -3.17 -18.74
C GLY A 223 -5.35 -3.76 -19.97
N ASN A 224 -4.94 -4.97 -20.37
CA ASN A 224 -5.45 -5.68 -21.55
C ASN A 224 -6.40 -6.84 -21.20
N ALA A 225 -7.00 -6.82 -20.00
CA ALA A 225 -7.96 -7.86 -19.63
C ALA A 225 -9.15 -7.83 -20.61
N PRO A 226 -9.69 -8.98 -21.06
CA PRO A 226 -10.79 -9.00 -22.01
C PRO A 226 -12.02 -8.21 -21.55
N ASN A 227 -12.28 -8.18 -20.24
CA ASN A 227 -13.36 -7.40 -19.64
C ASN A 227 -13.14 -5.86 -19.67
N ASN A 228 -11.96 -5.39 -20.07
CA ASN A 228 -11.63 -3.99 -20.33
C ASN A 228 -11.61 -3.67 -21.84
N LEU A 229 -11.89 -4.67 -22.68
CA LEU A 229 -11.81 -4.56 -24.13
C LEU A 229 -13.19 -4.68 -24.74
N ILE A 230 -13.44 -3.91 -25.80
CA ILE A 230 -14.70 -3.92 -26.52
C ILE A 230 -14.50 -3.71 -28.02
N THR A 231 -15.37 -4.31 -28.81
CA THR A 231 -15.37 -4.19 -30.27
C THR A 231 -16.08 -2.90 -30.71
N LEU A 232 -15.37 -2.05 -31.45
CA LEU A 232 -15.87 -0.85 -32.11
C LEU A 232 -15.52 -0.90 -33.61
N CYS A 233 -16.37 -0.36 -34.47
CA CYS A 233 -15.97 -0.09 -35.86
C CYS A 233 -14.96 1.06 -35.92
N GLU A 234 -14.22 1.18 -37.03
CA GLU A 234 -13.23 2.24 -37.24
C GLU A 234 -13.85 3.64 -37.08
N TYR A 235 -15.04 3.86 -37.64
CA TYR A 235 -15.79 5.11 -37.47
C TYR A 235 -16.03 5.46 -35.98
N CYS A 236 -16.67 4.58 -35.21
CA CYS A 236 -16.95 4.84 -33.80
C CYS A 236 -15.68 4.96 -32.97
N HIS A 237 -14.65 4.17 -33.29
CA HIS A 237 -13.36 4.24 -32.62
C HIS A 237 -12.69 5.60 -32.81
N SER A 238 -12.65 6.10 -34.05
CA SER A 238 -12.08 7.41 -34.37
C SER A 238 -12.86 8.56 -33.74
N GLN A 239 -14.19 8.53 -33.83
CA GLN A 239 -15.07 9.55 -33.23
C GLN A 239 -14.98 9.59 -31.70
N TYR A 240 -14.76 8.44 -31.05
CA TYR A 240 -14.53 8.39 -29.61
C TYR A 240 -13.22 9.10 -29.22
N HIS A 241 -12.12 8.86 -29.94
CA HIS A 241 -10.84 9.54 -29.66
C HIS A 241 -10.88 11.05 -29.95
N GLN A 242 -11.75 11.47 -30.88
CA GLN A 242 -12.01 12.89 -31.17
C GLN A 242 -12.93 13.56 -30.12
N GLY A 243 -13.58 12.79 -29.25
CA GLY A 243 -14.48 13.31 -28.21
C GLY A 243 -15.92 13.55 -28.69
N ASN A 244 -16.24 13.21 -29.94
CA ASN A 244 -17.55 13.44 -30.54
C ASN A 244 -18.60 12.40 -30.13
N ILE A 245 -18.15 11.20 -29.74
CA ILE A 245 -19.01 10.11 -29.29
C ILE A 245 -18.56 9.62 -27.91
N LYS A 246 -19.51 9.42 -27.00
CA LYS A 246 -19.28 8.72 -25.74
C LYS A 246 -19.78 7.29 -25.87
N LEU A 247 -19.07 6.35 -25.23
CA LEU A 247 -19.53 4.97 -25.16
C LEU A 247 -20.89 4.92 -24.42
N PRO A 248 -21.83 4.06 -24.87
CA PRO A 248 -23.09 3.82 -24.18
C PRO A 248 -22.90 3.55 -22.69
N LYS A 249 -23.79 4.10 -21.84
CA LYS A 249 -23.72 3.94 -20.37
C LYS A 249 -23.82 2.47 -19.91
N THR A 250 -24.33 1.58 -20.77
CA THR A 250 -24.41 0.13 -20.56
C THR A 250 -23.05 -0.55 -20.65
N ILE A 251 -22.11 0.03 -21.42
CA ILE A 251 -20.76 -0.49 -21.57
C ILE A 251 -19.92 0.05 -20.42
N LYS A 252 -19.69 -0.82 -19.44
CA LYS A 252 -18.79 -0.58 -18.33
C LYS A 252 -17.82 -1.74 -18.22
N ARG A 253 -16.63 -1.45 -17.72
CA ARG A 253 -15.65 -2.48 -17.41
C ARG A 253 -16.25 -3.45 -16.38
N GLY A 254 -16.10 -4.75 -16.62
CA GLY A 254 -16.48 -5.79 -15.65
C GLY A 254 -15.65 -5.74 -14.37
N THR A 255 -15.98 -6.58 -13.39
CA THR A 255 -15.28 -6.64 -12.10
C THR A 255 -13.78 -6.88 -12.30
N SER A 256 -12.97 -6.04 -11.65
CA SER A 256 -11.51 -6.07 -11.78
C SER A 256 -10.88 -6.88 -10.65
N PHE A 257 -10.34 -8.05 -10.99
CA PHE A 257 -9.72 -8.97 -10.03
C PHE A 257 -8.25 -8.67 -9.70
N LYS A 258 -7.74 -7.50 -10.09
CA LYS A 258 -6.33 -7.11 -9.90
C LYS A 258 -5.87 -7.28 -8.46
N ASP A 259 -6.64 -6.76 -7.51
CA ASP A 259 -6.26 -6.76 -6.10
C ASP A 259 -6.17 -8.19 -5.56
N ALA A 260 -7.06 -9.08 -5.97
CA ALA A 260 -7.07 -10.47 -5.54
C ALA A 260 -5.98 -11.32 -6.23
N SER A 261 -5.75 -11.17 -7.55
CA SER A 261 -4.60 -11.80 -8.21
C SER A 261 -3.27 -11.32 -7.62
N PHE A 262 -3.20 -10.08 -7.15
CA PHE A 262 -2.05 -9.59 -6.39
C PHE A 262 -1.92 -10.30 -5.05
N MET A 263 -3.02 -10.50 -4.32
CA MET A 263 -3.02 -11.22 -3.05
C MET A 263 -2.60 -12.69 -3.20
N ASP A 264 -3.03 -13.38 -4.25
CA ASP A 264 -2.68 -14.79 -4.47
C ASP A 264 -1.17 -14.99 -4.64
N VAL A 265 -0.55 -14.18 -5.52
CA VAL A 265 0.91 -14.21 -5.73
C VAL A 265 1.66 -13.77 -4.47
N MET A 266 1.11 -12.78 -3.77
CA MET A 266 1.73 -12.23 -2.57
C MET A 266 1.68 -13.21 -1.39
N ARG A 267 0.57 -13.94 -1.20
CA ARG A 267 0.26 -14.78 -0.04
C ARG A 267 1.40 -15.73 0.31
N TRP A 268 1.75 -16.61 -0.61
CA TRP A 268 2.78 -17.64 -0.36
C TRP A 268 4.16 -17.03 -0.20
N ASN A 269 4.53 -16.07 -1.05
CA ASN A 269 5.85 -15.47 -0.97
C ASN A 269 6.05 -14.68 0.33
N PHE A 270 5.02 -13.92 0.74
CA PHE A 270 5.03 -13.19 2.01
C PHE A 270 5.10 -14.14 3.20
N TYR A 271 4.25 -15.17 3.24
CA TYR A 271 4.23 -16.14 4.34
C TYR A 271 5.54 -16.92 4.47
N ASN A 272 6.09 -17.42 3.35
CA ASN A 272 7.33 -18.17 3.37
C ASN A 272 8.51 -17.31 3.85
N ARG A 273 8.63 -16.07 3.35
CA ARG A 273 9.62 -15.12 3.86
C ARG A 273 9.44 -14.77 5.33
N LEU A 274 8.19 -14.70 5.79
CA LEU A 274 7.91 -14.39 7.19
C LEU A 274 8.34 -15.53 8.10
N LYS A 275 8.13 -16.79 7.68
CA LYS A 275 8.61 -18.00 8.37
C LYS A 275 10.12 -18.12 8.41
N GLU A 276 10.83 -17.64 7.39
CA GLU A 276 12.29 -17.61 7.37
C GLU A 276 12.85 -16.61 8.40
N ILE A 277 12.13 -15.50 8.66
CA ILE A 277 12.60 -14.42 9.54
C ILE A 277 12.17 -14.65 11.00
N TYR A 278 10.95 -15.12 11.23
CA TYR A 278 10.38 -15.25 12.58
C TYR A 278 9.92 -16.68 12.86
N PRO A 279 10.16 -17.18 14.09
CA PRO A 279 9.56 -18.42 14.54
C PRO A 279 8.05 -18.23 14.76
N ASN A 280 7.30 -19.34 14.70
CA ASN A 280 5.90 -19.41 15.14
C ASN A 280 4.89 -18.53 14.37
N VAL A 281 4.91 -18.65 13.04
CA VAL A 281 4.00 -17.95 12.11
C VAL A 281 2.87 -18.87 11.63
N HIS A 282 1.63 -18.40 11.79
CA HIS A 282 0.40 -19.11 11.40
C HIS A 282 -0.36 -18.33 10.33
N MET A 283 -1.13 -19.05 9.51
CA MET A 283 -2.06 -18.46 8.55
C MET A 283 -3.49 -18.66 9.03
N THR A 284 -4.34 -17.68 8.75
CA THR A 284 -5.78 -17.77 8.88
C THR A 284 -6.47 -17.23 7.62
N TYR A 285 -7.77 -17.43 7.54
CA TYR A 285 -8.59 -17.11 6.38
C TYR A 285 -9.63 -16.05 6.72
N GLY A 286 -9.98 -15.22 5.75
CA GLY A 286 -10.85 -14.07 6.00
C GLY A 286 -12.32 -14.37 6.30
N TYR A 287 -12.80 -15.59 6.02
CA TYR A 287 -14.14 -15.99 6.50
C TYR A 287 -14.17 -16.18 8.02
N ILE A 288 -13.06 -16.62 8.61
CA ILE A 288 -12.93 -16.81 10.07
C ILE A 288 -12.91 -15.43 10.74
N THR A 289 -12.15 -14.48 10.18
CA THR A 289 -12.05 -13.11 10.71
C THR A 289 -13.39 -12.40 10.64
N LYS A 290 -14.09 -12.51 9.50
CA LYS A 290 -15.44 -11.98 9.33
C LYS A 290 -16.42 -12.60 10.32
N ASN A 291 -16.37 -13.92 10.54
CA ASN A 291 -17.26 -14.60 11.49
C ASN A 291 -17.02 -14.10 12.92
N THR A 292 -15.77 -14.04 13.36
CA THR A 292 -15.39 -13.50 14.68
C THR A 292 -15.81 -12.04 14.86
N ARG A 293 -15.63 -11.21 13.83
CA ARG A 293 -16.03 -9.80 13.88
C ARG A 293 -17.54 -9.63 14.04
N ILE A 294 -18.34 -10.42 13.31
CA ILE A 294 -19.81 -10.36 13.35
C ILE A 294 -20.31 -10.91 14.69
N SER A 295 -19.81 -12.07 15.12
CA SER A 295 -20.26 -12.70 16.37
C SER A 295 -19.97 -11.84 17.61
N ARG A 296 -18.91 -11.02 17.56
CA ARG A 296 -18.52 -10.10 18.64
C ARG A 296 -18.98 -8.65 18.42
N ASN A 297 -19.80 -8.38 17.38
CA ASN A 297 -20.33 -7.05 17.04
C ASN A 297 -19.26 -5.94 16.95
N LEU A 298 -18.09 -6.25 16.36
CA LEU A 298 -16.97 -5.32 16.25
C LEU A 298 -17.05 -4.48 14.95
N PRO A 299 -16.64 -3.20 14.96
CA PRO A 299 -16.67 -2.35 13.78
C PRO A 299 -15.73 -2.83 12.67
N LYS A 300 -16.05 -2.48 11.42
CA LYS A 300 -15.26 -2.87 10.25
C LYS A 300 -14.09 -1.91 10.04
N GLU A 301 -12.95 -2.23 10.63
CA GLU A 301 -11.69 -1.52 10.44
C GLU A 301 -10.54 -2.52 10.30
N HIS A 302 -9.50 -2.17 9.53
CA HIS A 302 -8.39 -3.08 9.25
C HIS A 302 -7.66 -3.54 10.52
N TYR A 303 -7.41 -2.64 11.47
CA TYR A 303 -6.77 -3.00 12.74
C TYR A 303 -7.66 -3.88 13.64
N ILE A 304 -8.99 -3.82 13.47
CA ILE A 304 -9.94 -4.66 14.20
C ILE A 304 -10.02 -6.05 13.58
N ASP A 305 -10.00 -6.15 12.25
CA ASP A 305 -9.87 -7.44 11.56
C ASP A 305 -8.56 -8.14 11.99
N ALA A 306 -7.47 -7.38 12.13
CA ALA A 306 -6.22 -7.87 12.70
C ALA A 306 -6.32 -8.26 14.19
N ARG A 307 -7.14 -7.58 14.99
CA ARG A 307 -7.41 -7.99 16.40
C ARG A 307 -8.19 -9.30 16.47
N CYS A 308 -9.09 -9.54 15.51
CA CYS A 308 -9.88 -10.77 15.46
C CYS A 308 -9.02 -12.03 15.31
N ILE A 309 -7.78 -11.89 14.83
CA ILE A 309 -6.84 -12.98 14.57
C ILE A 309 -5.64 -13.00 15.53
N SER A 310 -5.58 -12.07 16.49
CA SER A 310 -4.50 -12.01 17.47
C SER A 310 -4.80 -12.85 18.73
N ASP A 311 -5.55 -13.94 18.58
CA ASP A 311 -6.08 -14.84 19.64
C ASP A 311 -7.07 -14.20 20.63
N TYR A 312 -7.03 -12.88 20.83
CA TYR A 312 -7.85 -12.14 21.79
C TYR A 312 -8.70 -11.06 21.13
N PRO A 313 -9.79 -11.42 20.42
CA PRO A 313 -10.62 -10.47 19.67
C PRO A 313 -11.27 -9.38 20.55
N GLU A 314 -11.59 -9.71 21.79
CA GLU A 314 -12.24 -8.81 22.75
C GLU A 314 -11.25 -8.00 23.59
N ALA A 315 -9.97 -8.03 23.22
CA ALA A 315 -8.96 -7.29 23.95
C ALA A 315 -9.32 -5.80 24.02
N ILE A 316 -9.22 -5.23 25.21
CA ILE A 316 -9.51 -3.84 25.48
C ILE A 316 -8.24 -3.00 25.50
N HIS A 317 -8.36 -1.74 25.11
CA HIS A 317 -7.26 -0.80 25.27
C HIS A 317 -7.10 -0.43 26.74
N PRO A 318 -5.85 -0.25 27.23
CA PRO A 318 -5.64 0.25 28.58
C PRO A 318 -6.39 1.56 28.81
N TRP A 319 -7.08 1.65 29.95
CA TRP A 319 -7.79 2.86 30.39
C TRP A 319 -8.94 3.27 29.45
N ASN A 320 -9.50 2.32 28.68
CA ASN A 320 -10.57 2.52 27.70
C ASN A 320 -10.29 3.63 26.66
N LYS A 321 -9.02 3.91 26.38
CA LYS A 321 -8.61 4.88 25.34
C LYS A 321 -8.04 4.14 24.15
N THR A 322 -8.84 4.02 23.10
CA THR A 322 -8.43 3.36 21.85
C THR A 322 -7.34 4.18 21.15
N VAL A 323 -6.09 3.71 21.21
CA VAL A 323 -4.96 4.38 20.54
C VAL A 323 -4.59 3.58 19.29
N VAL A 324 -4.75 4.21 18.13
CA VAL A 324 -4.42 3.61 16.82
C VAL A 324 -3.37 4.43 16.10
N TYR A 325 -2.40 3.76 15.50
CA TYR A 325 -1.36 4.38 14.68
C TYR A 325 -1.72 4.27 13.20
N TYR A 326 -2.03 5.39 12.57
CA TYR A 326 -2.23 5.46 11.13
C TYR A 326 -0.88 5.67 10.45
N GLN A 327 -0.55 4.79 9.51
CA GLN A 327 0.71 4.84 8.79
C GLN A 327 0.48 4.94 7.29
N LYS A 328 1.34 5.69 6.59
CA LYS A 328 1.28 5.79 5.13
C LYS A 328 2.64 5.57 4.52
N LYS A 329 2.75 4.54 3.68
CA LYS A 329 3.94 4.29 2.89
C LYS A 329 4.05 5.32 1.76
N VAL A 330 5.08 6.15 1.82
CA VAL A 330 5.37 7.15 0.79
C VAL A 330 6.62 6.80 -0.01
N ARG A 331 6.71 7.39 -1.20
CA ARG A 331 7.89 7.25 -2.07
C ARG A 331 9.11 7.89 -1.41
N CYS A 332 10.19 7.12 -1.26
CA CYS A 332 11.44 7.64 -0.69
C CYS A 332 12.17 8.63 -1.60
N HIS A 333 12.16 8.40 -2.92
CA HIS A 333 12.86 9.26 -3.87
C HIS A 333 12.14 9.36 -5.23
N ASN A 334 12.11 10.55 -5.81
CA ASN A 334 11.63 10.75 -7.18
C ASN A 334 12.77 10.45 -8.16
N ARG A 335 12.65 9.44 -9.01
CA ARG A 335 13.69 9.13 -10.02
C ARG A 335 13.46 9.81 -11.37
N GLN A 336 12.36 10.55 -11.51
CA GLN A 336 12.08 11.31 -12.73
C GLN A 336 12.75 12.68 -12.63
N ILE A 337 13.72 12.95 -13.51
CA ILE A 337 14.51 14.20 -13.50
C ILE A 337 13.70 15.37 -14.05
N HIS A 338 13.03 15.19 -15.19
CA HIS A 338 12.29 16.24 -15.90
C HIS A 338 10.79 15.94 -15.96
N LYS A 339 9.95 16.97 -15.92
CA LYS A 339 8.52 16.85 -16.17
C LYS A 339 8.26 16.44 -17.62
N MET A 340 7.12 15.80 -17.85
CA MET A 340 6.71 15.38 -19.19
C MET A 340 6.12 16.52 -20.02
N SER A 341 5.48 17.50 -19.36
CA SER A 341 5.01 18.71 -20.00
C SER A 341 6.19 19.51 -20.56
N ILE A 342 6.06 19.89 -21.82
CA ILE A 342 7.01 20.73 -22.53
C ILE A 342 6.51 22.17 -22.37
N LEU A 343 7.37 23.05 -21.85
CA LEU A 343 7.04 24.47 -21.74
C LEU A 343 7.19 25.15 -23.11
N LYS A 344 6.65 26.37 -23.24
CA LYS A 344 6.88 27.22 -24.40
C LYS A 344 8.41 27.33 -24.64
N GLY A 345 8.83 27.13 -25.89
CA GLY A 345 10.25 27.07 -26.26
C GLY A 345 10.89 25.67 -26.20
N GLY A 346 10.12 24.59 -26.02
CA GLY A 346 10.62 23.22 -26.16
C GLY A 346 11.35 22.66 -24.94
N ASN A 347 11.50 23.46 -23.88
CA ASN A 347 12.25 23.09 -22.68
C ASN A 347 11.38 22.31 -21.68
N ARG A 348 11.97 21.28 -21.06
CA ARG A 348 11.34 20.52 -19.99
C ARG A 348 11.84 21.01 -18.63
N LYS A 349 10.92 21.38 -17.75
CA LYS A 349 11.26 21.78 -16.39
C LYS A 349 11.78 20.59 -15.59
N LEU A 350 12.74 20.82 -14.70
CA LEU A 350 13.12 19.86 -13.67
C LEU A 350 11.90 19.50 -12.80
N ASN A 351 11.76 18.21 -12.52
CA ASN A 351 10.71 17.66 -11.67
C ASN A 351 11.15 17.51 -10.21
N GLN A 352 12.45 17.63 -9.96
CA GLN A 352 13.04 17.51 -8.64
C GLN A 352 13.47 18.90 -8.17
N ALA A 353 13.12 19.21 -6.93
CA ALA A 353 13.79 20.27 -6.18
C ALA A 353 14.99 19.66 -5.45
N GLU A 354 15.86 20.52 -4.90
CA GLU A 354 16.95 20.11 -4.03
C GLU A 354 16.44 19.21 -2.89
N TYR A 355 17.31 18.28 -2.47
CA TYR A 355 16.95 17.28 -1.47
C TYR A 355 16.52 17.93 -0.15
N ILE A 356 17.21 19.01 0.25
CA ILE A 356 16.89 19.85 1.40
C ILE A 356 16.59 21.25 0.89
N VAL A 357 15.49 21.85 1.34
CA VAL A 357 15.10 23.23 1.01
C VAL A 357 14.81 23.95 2.32
N LYS A 358 15.59 24.99 2.63
CA LYS A 358 15.48 25.77 3.87
C LYS A 358 15.49 24.90 5.15
N GLY A 359 16.26 23.80 5.15
CA GLY A 359 16.36 22.86 6.27
C GLY A 359 15.34 21.72 6.29
N TYR A 360 14.40 21.67 5.34
CA TYR A 360 13.32 20.66 5.31
C TYR A 360 13.40 19.74 4.10
N ARG A 361 13.04 18.48 4.29
CA ARG A 361 12.89 17.45 3.25
C ARG A 361 11.41 17.19 2.95
N LEU A 362 11.17 16.50 1.84
CA LEU A 362 9.81 16.06 1.50
C LEU A 362 9.37 14.98 2.51
N PHE A 363 8.14 15.11 2.99
CA PHE A 363 7.48 14.26 3.97
C PHE A 363 8.04 14.33 5.40
N ASP A 364 8.82 15.35 5.72
CA ASP A 364 9.17 15.62 7.12
C ASP A 364 7.92 15.95 7.93
N LYS A 365 7.93 15.53 9.20
CA LYS A 365 6.87 15.84 10.16
C LYS A 365 7.17 17.20 10.79
N VAL A 366 6.23 18.12 10.66
CA VAL A 366 6.34 19.50 11.13
C VAL A 366 5.16 19.86 12.02
N GLN A 367 5.37 20.78 12.95
CA GLN A 367 4.31 21.34 13.78
C GLN A 367 3.94 22.74 13.31
N TYR A 368 2.65 23.02 13.25
CA TYR A 368 2.08 24.31 12.90
C TYR A 368 0.85 24.57 13.78
N HIS A 369 0.81 25.71 14.48
CA HIS A 369 -0.22 26.04 15.48
C HIS A 369 -0.56 24.88 16.44
N GLY A 370 0.47 24.24 17.00
CA GLY A 370 0.31 23.12 17.94
C GLY A 370 -0.05 21.77 17.31
N LYS A 371 -0.53 21.72 16.06
CA LYS A 371 -0.89 20.48 15.35
C LYS A 371 0.24 19.96 14.47
N ASN A 372 0.30 18.64 14.28
CA ASN A 372 1.32 17.98 13.46
C ASN A 372 0.83 17.78 12.02
N TYR A 373 1.72 18.04 11.06
CA TYR A 373 1.48 17.89 9.63
C TYR A 373 2.70 17.27 8.94
N PHE A 374 2.55 16.91 7.67
CA PHE A 374 3.64 16.40 6.83
C PHE A 374 3.87 17.32 5.62
N VAL A 375 5.13 17.52 5.24
CA VAL A 375 5.48 18.35 4.08
C VAL A 375 5.27 17.59 2.77
N PHE A 376 4.29 17.97 1.95
CA PHE A 376 4.02 17.36 0.64
C PHE A 376 4.55 18.17 -0.56
N GLY A 377 4.92 19.42 -0.34
CA GLY A 377 5.49 20.27 -1.37
C GLY A 377 6.43 21.30 -0.76
N ARG A 378 7.53 21.59 -1.46
CA ARG A 378 8.54 22.56 -1.05
C ARG A 378 8.88 23.46 -2.22
N ARG A 379 8.88 24.77 -1.98
CA ARG A 379 9.30 25.78 -2.96
C ARG A 379 10.59 26.44 -2.48
N THR A 380 11.47 26.77 -3.42
CA THR A 380 12.73 27.48 -3.12
C THR A 380 12.49 28.84 -2.46
N SER A 381 11.34 29.47 -2.74
CA SER A 381 10.88 30.70 -2.09
C SER A 381 10.61 30.57 -0.58
N GLY A 382 10.64 29.36 -0.01
CA GLY A 382 10.38 29.12 1.42
C GLY A 382 8.91 28.88 1.77
N PHE A 383 8.03 28.70 0.78
CA PHE A 383 6.63 28.33 0.98
C PHE A 383 6.39 26.84 0.74
N PHE A 384 5.78 26.17 1.71
CA PHE A 384 5.55 24.73 1.69
C PHE A 384 4.06 24.38 1.68
N ASP A 385 3.77 23.23 1.07
CA ASP A 385 2.46 22.56 1.11
C ASP A 385 2.52 21.51 2.20
N ILE A 386 1.84 21.76 3.33
CA ILE A 386 1.73 20.82 4.44
C ILE A 386 0.33 20.21 4.45
N ARG A 387 0.25 18.93 4.78
CA ARG A 387 -1.00 18.17 4.79
C ARG A 387 -1.12 17.24 5.98
N THR A 388 -2.35 16.91 6.34
CA THR A 388 -2.65 15.77 7.22
C THR A 388 -2.34 14.45 6.52
N LEU A 389 -2.34 13.33 7.25
CA LEU A 389 -2.13 12.01 6.64
C LEU A 389 -3.21 11.66 5.60
N ASP A 390 -4.44 12.11 5.88
CA ASP A 390 -5.64 12.00 5.06
C ASP A 390 -5.55 12.86 3.78
N GLY A 391 -4.63 13.83 3.76
CA GLY A 391 -4.28 14.61 2.57
C GLY A 391 -4.92 16.00 2.51
N GLU A 392 -5.60 16.43 3.57
CA GLU A 392 -6.16 17.78 3.68
C GLU A 392 -5.04 18.82 3.71
N LYS A 393 -5.18 19.85 2.86
CA LYS A 393 -4.18 20.90 2.73
C LYS A 393 -4.47 22.04 3.70
N VAL A 394 -3.45 22.47 4.41
CA VAL A 394 -3.54 23.69 5.22
C VAL A 394 -3.28 24.91 4.32
N ASN A 395 -4.13 25.93 4.42
CA ASN A 395 -3.99 27.23 3.74
C ASN A 395 -3.67 27.09 2.23
N LYS A 396 -4.49 26.32 1.50
CA LYS A 396 -4.33 26.04 0.06
C LYS A 396 -2.92 25.56 -0.36
N GLY A 397 -2.14 25.01 0.57
CA GLY A 397 -0.80 24.47 0.32
C GLY A 397 0.30 25.53 0.19
N SER A 398 0.16 26.68 0.86
CA SER A 398 1.16 27.74 0.88
C SER A 398 1.37 28.31 2.27
N ILE A 399 2.36 27.78 3.00
CA ILE A 399 2.76 28.24 4.34
C ILE A 399 4.24 28.54 4.37
N SER A 400 4.62 29.67 4.97
CA SER A 400 6.02 30.05 5.15
C SER A 400 6.72 29.07 6.10
N CYS A 401 7.91 28.59 5.69
CA CYS A 401 8.73 27.67 6.48
C CYS A 401 9.15 28.25 7.84
N LYS A 402 9.18 29.59 7.98
CA LYS A 402 9.49 30.27 9.25
C LYS A 402 8.44 30.00 10.34
N LYS A 403 7.20 29.66 9.95
CA LYS A 403 6.11 29.35 10.90
C LYS A 403 6.08 27.87 11.29
N LEU A 404 6.97 27.05 10.74
CA LEU A 404 6.99 25.61 10.95
C LEU A 404 8.10 25.25 11.94
N ARG A 405 7.83 24.26 12.78
CA ARG A 405 8.83 23.62 13.63
C ARG A 405 9.04 22.18 13.17
N LEU A 406 10.28 21.80 12.86
CA LEU A 406 10.61 20.41 12.52
C LEU A 406 10.44 19.50 13.75
N VAL A 407 9.67 18.42 13.61
CA VAL A 407 9.41 17.45 14.69
C VAL A 407 10.20 16.17 14.48
N GLU A 408 10.17 15.62 13.27
CA GLU A 408 10.89 14.40 12.90
C GLU A 408 11.19 14.39 11.40
N MET A 409 12.37 13.92 11.04
CA MET A 409 12.76 13.72 9.65
C MET A 409 12.07 12.48 9.06
N THR A 410 11.80 12.51 7.76
CA THR A 410 11.12 11.40 7.09
C THR A 410 11.93 10.09 7.11
N LYS A 411 11.24 8.97 7.36
CA LYS A 411 11.78 7.60 7.31
C LYS A 411 11.05 6.72 6.28
N GLY A 412 10.31 7.34 5.35
CA GLY A 412 9.57 6.64 4.29
C GLY A 412 8.20 6.07 4.70
N PHE A 413 7.88 6.04 6.00
CA PHE A 413 6.53 5.85 6.54
C PHE A 413 6.14 7.08 7.34
N LEU A 414 4.97 7.64 7.02
CA LEU A 414 4.39 8.75 7.78
C LEU A 414 3.50 8.17 8.86
N ILE A 415 3.70 8.56 10.11
CA ILE A 415 3.00 7.97 11.26
C ILE A 415 2.28 9.06 12.04
N GLU A 416 0.98 8.86 12.19
CA GLU A 416 0.09 9.66 13.00
C GLU A 416 -0.54 8.79 14.08
N ARG A 417 -0.57 9.29 15.32
CA ARG A 417 -1.25 8.65 16.44
C ARG A 417 -2.60 9.34 16.60
N LYS A 418 -3.69 8.59 16.51
CA LYS A 418 -5.05 9.07 16.81
C LYS A 418 -5.58 8.36 18.05
N VAL A 419 -6.31 9.09 18.88
CA VAL A 419 -7.09 8.51 19.98
C VAL A 419 -8.53 8.48 19.48
N VAL A 420 -9.07 7.29 19.30
CA VAL A 420 -10.46 7.07 18.89
C VAL A 420 -11.30 7.09 20.17
N ALA A 421 -12.37 7.88 20.15
CA ALA A 421 -13.31 8.01 21.26
C ALA A 421 -14.19 6.77 21.39
#